data_AF-A0A942S7R6-F1
#
_entry.id   AF-A0A942S7R6-F1
#
_cell.length_a   1.000
_cell.length_b   1.000
_cell.length_c   1.000
_cell.angle_alpha   90.00
_cell.angle_beta   90.00
_cell.angle_gamma   90.00
#
_symmetry.space_group_name_H-M   'P 1'
#
loop_
_entity.id
_entity.type
_entity.pdbx_description
1 polymer ?
#
loop_
_entity_poly.entity_id
_entity_poly.type
_entity_poly.pdbx_seq_one_letter_code
_entity_poly.pdbx_strand_id
1 'polypeptide(L)'
;MDAKTSHIETIRRAHAAVRLQVLNLLGWDDLRYGLFQEEQGKAYLKAIFGEGIPLVDDLPNHRAFWMWWVNHWTKRDQEFLEMSGLLFPHELEDYYRELHTPDSMVFFPHSIILEATYEAMVHKLIKEVTR
;
A
#
# COMPACT_ATOMS: atom_id res chain seq x y z
N MET A 1 10.50 14.35 -32.65
CA MET A 1 11.41 14.41 -31.48
C MET A 1 10.72 13.67 -30.36
N ASP A 2 11.08 12.40 -30.12
CA ASP A 2 10.57 11.67 -28.96
C ASP A 2 11.21 12.23 -27.70
N ALA A 3 10.38 12.80 -26.82
CA ALA A 3 10.83 13.20 -25.50
C ALA A 3 11.28 11.94 -24.75
N LYS A 4 12.56 11.92 -24.35
CA LYS A 4 13.14 10.82 -23.57
C LYS A 4 12.36 10.74 -22.25
N THR A 5 11.46 9.77 -22.14
CA THR A 5 10.61 9.60 -20.97
C THR A 5 11.51 9.33 -19.76
N SER A 6 11.28 10.06 -18.66
CA SER A 6 12.09 9.90 -17.47
C SER A 6 11.87 8.51 -16.84
N HIS A 7 12.87 7.98 -16.14
CA HIS A 7 12.75 6.69 -15.46
C HIS A 7 11.54 6.64 -14.50
N ILE A 8 11.25 7.77 -13.83
CA ILE A 8 10.11 7.92 -12.92
C ILE A 8 8.78 7.81 -13.68
N GLU A 9 8.66 8.43 -14.85
CA GLU A 9 7.45 8.31 -15.68
C GLU A 9 7.24 6.88 -16.19
N THR A 10 8.33 6.19 -16.55
CA THR A 10 8.27 4.77 -16.92
C THR A 10 7.71 3.92 -15.78
N ILE A 11 8.20 4.11 -14.55
CA ILE A 11 7.71 3.40 -13.36
C ILE A 11 6.23 3.71 -13.14
N ARG A 12 5.81 4.98 -13.20
CA ARG A 12 4.41 5.37 -13.01
C ARG A 12 3.48 4.71 -14.04
N ARG A 13 3.91 4.65 -15.30
CA ARG A 13 3.14 3.99 -16.36
C ARG A 13 3.03 2.49 -16.11
N ALA A 14 4.11 1.83 -15.67
CA ALA A 14 4.08 0.42 -15.32
C ALA A 14 3.09 0.14 -14.17
N HIS A 15 3.14 0.94 -13.10
CA HIS A 15 2.20 0.80 -11.98
C HIS A 15 0.74 1.00 -12.41
N ALA A 16 0.47 2.01 -13.25
CA ALA A 16 -0.87 2.26 -13.77
C ALA A 16 -1.37 1.10 -14.65
N ALA A 17 -0.49 0.51 -15.46
CA ALA A 17 -0.83 -0.63 -16.32
C ALA A 17 -1.12 -1.90 -15.51
N VAL A 18 -0.37 -2.16 -14.44
CA VAL A 18 -0.62 -3.28 -13.51
C VAL A 18 -1.99 -3.09 -12.84
N ARG A 19 -2.23 -1.93 -12.23
CA ARG A 19 -3.52 -1.62 -11.59
C ARG A 19 -4.70 -1.81 -12.53
N LEU A 20 -4.61 -1.29 -13.77
CA LEU A 20 -5.70 -1.41 -14.74
C LEU A 20 -6.03 -2.88 -15.06
N GLN A 21 -5.02 -3.74 -15.18
CA GLN A 21 -5.23 -5.17 -15.41
C GLN A 21 -5.91 -5.84 -14.21
N VAL A 22 -5.48 -5.52 -12.99
CA VAL A 22 -6.12 -6.02 -11.75
C VAL A 22 -7.59 -5.62 -11.70
N LEU A 23 -7.89 -4.34 -11.91
CA LEU A 23 -9.27 -3.83 -11.92
C LEU A 23 -10.15 -4.58 -12.92
N ASN A 24 -9.63 -4.80 -14.13
CA ASN A 24 -10.35 -5.52 -15.18
C ASN A 24 -10.60 -7.00 -14.82
N LEU A 25 -9.62 -7.69 -14.24
CA LEU A 25 -9.77 -9.10 -13.85
C LEU A 25 -10.75 -9.28 -12.68
N LEU A 26 -10.74 -8.34 -11.73
CA LEU A 26 -11.62 -8.39 -10.57
C LEU A 26 -13.01 -7.80 -10.82
N GLY A 27 -13.20 -7.06 -11.92
CA GLY A 27 -14.41 -6.27 -12.17
C GLY A 27 -14.61 -5.16 -11.12
N TRP A 28 -13.51 -4.66 -10.56
CA TRP A 28 -13.54 -3.58 -9.57
C TRP A 28 -13.41 -2.22 -10.24
N ASP A 29 -13.96 -1.20 -9.58
CA ASP A 29 -13.68 0.19 -9.91
C ASP A 29 -12.51 0.75 -9.08
N ASP A 30 -12.05 1.94 -9.46
CA ASP A 30 -10.94 2.61 -8.78
C ASP A 30 -11.22 2.91 -7.30
N LEU A 31 -12.48 3.18 -6.96
CA LEU A 31 -12.87 3.50 -5.58
C LEU A 31 -12.76 2.26 -4.70
N ARG A 32 -13.34 1.14 -5.12
CA ARG A 32 -13.28 -0.13 -4.39
C ARG A 32 -11.85 -0.60 -4.20
N TYR A 33 -11.02 -0.53 -5.25
CA TYR A 33 -9.60 -0.86 -5.15
C TYR A 33 -8.86 0.06 -4.17
N GLY A 34 -9.10 1.37 -4.25
CA GLY A 34 -8.49 2.35 -3.35
C GLY A 34 -8.86 2.13 -1.89
N LEU A 35 -10.15 1.90 -1.62
CA LEU A 35 -10.65 1.60 -0.28
C LEU A 35 -10.06 0.29 0.26
N PHE A 36 -10.04 -0.77 -0.53
CA PHE A 36 -9.43 -2.04 -0.12
C PHE A 36 -7.93 -1.88 0.19
N GLN A 37 -7.19 -1.20 -0.68
CA GLN A 37 -5.77 -0.91 -0.45
C GLN A 37 -5.53 -0.09 0.83
N GLU A 38 -6.40 0.89 1.11
CA GLU A 38 -6.33 1.70 2.32
C GLU A 38 -6.64 0.87 3.57
N GLU A 39 -7.73 0.09 3.55
CA GLU A 39 -8.16 -0.79 4.64
C GLU A 39 -7.05 -1.79 5.00
N GLN A 40 -6.48 -2.46 4.01
CA GLN A 40 -5.40 -3.42 4.23
C GLN A 40 -4.12 -2.73 4.73
N GLY A 41 -3.83 -1.51 4.30
CA GLY A 41 -2.68 -0.74 4.82
C GLY A 41 -2.82 -0.42 6.31
N LYS A 42 -4.02 -0.03 6.75
CA LYS A 42 -4.32 0.19 8.17
C LYS A 42 -4.31 -1.12 8.96
N ALA A 43 -4.89 -2.19 8.40
CA ALA A 43 -4.90 -3.51 9.03
C ALA A 43 -3.47 -4.06 9.21
N TYR A 44 -2.59 -3.85 8.23
CA TYR A 44 -1.18 -4.17 8.32
C TYR A 44 -0.49 -3.45 9.48
N LEU A 45 -0.69 -2.14 9.64
CA LEU A 45 -0.10 -1.40 10.76
C LEU A 45 -0.55 -1.93 12.12
N LYS A 46 -1.84 -2.26 12.25
CA LYS A 46 -2.39 -2.88 13.46
C LYS A 46 -1.78 -4.25 13.74
N ALA A 47 -1.59 -5.08 12.71
CA ALA A 47 -1.00 -6.40 12.85
C ALA A 47 0.47 -6.32 13.30
N ILE A 48 1.24 -5.37 12.78
CA ILE A 48 2.67 -5.22 13.08
C ILE A 48 2.93 -4.57 14.43
N PHE A 49 2.23 -3.47 14.74
CA PHE A 49 2.51 -2.67 15.93
C PHE A 49 1.54 -2.96 17.09
N GLY A 50 0.38 -3.55 16.81
CA GLY A 50 -0.70 -3.74 17.79
C GLY A 50 -1.73 -2.61 17.77
N GLU A 51 -2.91 -2.88 18.32
CA GLU A 51 -3.97 -1.88 18.42
C GLU A 51 -3.73 -0.89 19.56
N GLY A 52 -4.22 0.35 19.40
CA GLY A 52 -4.16 1.39 20.44
C GLY A 52 -2.80 2.07 20.59
N ILE A 53 -1.83 1.78 19.72
CA ILE A 53 -0.56 2.52 19.66
C ILE A 53 -0.76 3.81 18.86
N PRO A 54 -0.45 5.00 19.40
CA PRO A 54 -0.62 6.28 18.70
C PRO A 54 0.04 6.31 17.31
N LEU A 55 1.18 5.61 17.15
CA LEU A 55 1.89 5.46 15.89
C LEU A 55 1.02 4.84 14.77
N VAL A 56 0.12 3.90 15.11
CA VAL A 56 -0.76 3.22 14.14
C VAL A 56 -1.84 4.16 13.62
N ASP A 57 -2.29 5.10 14.44
CA ASP A 57 -3.28 6.11 14.05
C ASP A 57 -2.62 7.28 13.29
N ASP A 58 -1.36 7.59 13.60
CA ASP A 58 -0.62 8.69 12.99
C ASP A 58 0.04 8.31 11.64
N LEU A 59 0.63 7.11 11.50
CA LEU A 59 1.30 6.64 10.27
C LEU A 59 0.48 6.81 8.98
N PRO A 60 -0.83 6.45 8.96
CA PRO A 60 -1.70 6.66 7.81
C PRO A 60 -1.87 8.13 7.39
N ASN A 61 -1.50 9.10 8.23
CA ASN A 61 -1.54 10.52 7.85
C ASN A 61 -0.28 10.98 7.10
N HIS A 62 0.74 10.12 7.01
CA HIS A 62 2.00 10.43 6.34
C HIS A 62 2.05 9.90 4.92
N ARG A 63 2.29 10.80 3.96
CA ARG A 63 2.48 10.46 2.54
C ARG A 63 3.59 9.42 2.32
N ALA A 64 4.66 9.46 3.12
CA ALA A 64 5.79 8.53 3.00
C ALA A 64 5.36 7.08 3.23
N PHE A 65 4.47 6.83 4.20
CA PHE A 65 3.90 5.52 4.45
C PHE A 65 3.12 5.02 3.22
N TRP A 66 2.20 5.81 2.69
CA TRP A 66 1.41 5.41 1.54
C TRP A 66 2.23 5.20 0.27
N MET A 67 3.27 6.01 0.05
CA MET A 67 4.19 5.79 -1.07
C MET A 67 4.91 4.44 -0.97
N TRP A 68 5.38 4.09 0.23
CA TRP A 68 6.00 2.79 0.49
C TRP A 68 5.00 1.64 0.38
N TRP A 69 3.80 1.80 0.94
CA TRP A 69 2.72 0.81 0.91
C TRP A 69 2.32 0.47 -0.53
N VAL A 70 2.04 1.48 -1.35
CA VAL A 70 1.66 1.31 -2.76
C VAL A 70 2.75 0.60 -3.56
N ASN A 71 4.03 0.82 -3.25
CA ASN A 71 5.12 0.12 -3.93
C ASN A 71 5.11 -1.38 -3.63
N HIS A 72 4.85 -1.79 -2.39
CA HIS A 72 4.72 -3.21 -2.04
C HIS A 72 3.43 -3.80 -2.58
N TRP A 73 2.33 -3.05 -2.49
CA TRP A 73 1.05 -3.43 -3.06
C TRP A 73 1.17 -3.73 -4.56
N THR A 74 1.86 -2.87 -5.31
CA THR A 74 2.07 -3.07 -6.76
C THR A 74 2.84 -4.35 -7.07
N LYS A 75 3.78 -4.77 -6.21
CA LYS A 75 4.49 -6.05 -6.39
C LYS A 75 3.55 -7.25 -6.19
N ARG A 76 2.63 -7.17 -5.23
CA ARG A 76 1.63 -8.20 -4.99
C ARG A 76 0.57 -8.22 -6.08
N ASP A 77 0.19 -7.06 -6.62
CA ASP A 77 -0.63 -7.00 -7.83
C ASP A 77 0.06 -7.72 -8.99
N GLN A 78 1.37 -7.55 -9.16
CA GLN A 78 2.13 -8.26 -10.20
C GLN A 78 2.12 -9.78 -9.96
N GLU A 79 2.31 -10.23 -8.71
CA GLU A 79 2.20 -11.65 -8.33
C GLU A 79 0.79 -12.22 -8.62
N PHE A 80 -0.25 -11.44 -8.29
CA PHE A 80 -1.62 -11.81 -8.63
C PHE A 80 -1.80 -11.97 -10.13
N LEU A 81 -1.30 -11.04 -10.94
CA LEU A 81 -1.40 -11.13 -12.41
C LEU A 81 -0.68 -12.37 -12.95
N GLU A 82 0.48 -12.72 -12.41
CA GLU A 82 1.23 -13.94 -12.77
C GLU A 82 0.45 -15.22 -12.47
N MET A 83 -0.28 -15.24 -11.34
CA MET A 83 -1.06 -16.40 -10.92
C MET A 83 -2.47 -16.45 -11.54
N SER A 84 -3.03 -15.31 -11.95
CA SER A 84 -4.41 -15.18 -12.40
C SER A 84 -4.77 -16.08 -13.58
N GLY A 85 -3.81 -16.39 -14.46
CA GLY A 85 -4.02 -17.30 -15.60
C GLY A 85 -4.22 -18.76 -15.21
N LEU A 86 -3.95 -19.13 -13.96
CA LEU A 86 -4.12 -20.48 -13.42
C LEU A 86 -5.41 -20.65 -12.61
N LEU A 87 -6.15 -19.56 -12.39
CA LEU A 87 -7.34 -19.51 -11.54
C LEU A 87 -8.62 -19.49 -12.38
N PHE A 88 -9.69 -20.06 -11.84
CA PHE A 88 -11.02 -19.87 -12.40
C PHE A 88 -11.54 -18.46 -12.07
N PRO A 89 -12.44 -17.88 -12.91
CA PRO A 89 -12.94 -16.52 -12.68
C PRO A 89 -13.56 -16.28 -11.30
N HIS A 90 -14.16 -17.30 -10.68
CA HIS A 90 -14.79 -17.19 -9.36
C HIS A 90 -13.78 -17.25 -8.20
N GLU A 91 -12.53 -17.65 -8.46
CA GLU A 91 -11.46 -17.74 -7.44
C GLU A 91 -10.61 -16.47 -7.39
N LEU A 92 -10.67 -15.62 -8.43
CA LEU A 92 -9.80 -14.46 -8.58
C LEU A 92 -9.92 -13.48 -7.42
N GLU A 93 -11.14 -13.13 -7.01
CA GLU A 93 -11.34 -12.16 -5.92
C GLU A 93 -10.89 -12.73 -4.57
N ASP A 94 -11.22 -14.00 -4.28
CA ASP A 94 -10.85 -14.63 -3.01
C ASP A 94 -9.33 -14.75 -2.89
N TYR A 95 -8.66 -15.21 -3.96
CA TYR A 95 -7.21 -15.26 -4.01
C TYR A 95 -6.58 -13.87 -3.89
N TYR A 96 -7.12 -12.86 -4.57
CA TYR A 96 -6.61 -11.48 -4.47
C TYR A 96 -6.70 -10.95 -3.04
N ARG A 97 -7.81 -11.22 -2.35
CA ARG A 97 -8.01 -10.81 -0.96
C ARG A 97 -7.08 -11.54 -0.02
N GLU A 98 -6.95 -12.86 -0.15
CA GLU A 98 -6.02 -13.68 0.63
C GLU A 98 -4.58 -13.17 0.47
N LEU A 99 -4.17 -12.96 -0.78
CA LEU A 99 -2.87 -12.40 -1.11
C LEU A 99 -2.65 -11.03 -0.45
N HIS A 100 -3.68 -10.23 -0.19
CA HIS A 100 -3.50 -8.92 0.44
C HIS A 100 -3.83 -8.88 1.93
N THR A 101 -4.00 -10.03 2.58
CA THR A 101 -4.18 -10.09 4.04
C THR A 101 -2.90 -9.64 4.77
N PRO A 102 -3.01 -8.90 5.90
CA PRO A 102 -1.86 -8.50 6.70
C PRO A 102 -0.94 -9.66 7.10
N ASP A 103 -1.52 -10.81 7.43
CA ASP A 103 -0.80 -11.99 7.89
C ASP A 103 0.08 -12.60 6.78
N SER A 104 -0.27 -12.36 5.51
CA SER A 104 0.53 -12.79 4.36
C SER A 104 1.71 -11.85 4.04
N MET A 105 1.86 -10.73 4.78
CA MET A 105 2.87 -9.71 4.53
C MET A 105 4.04 -9.83 5.50
N VAL A 106 5.22 -10.20 4.98
CA VAL A 106 6.43 -10.44 5.79
C VAL A 106 7.43 -9.27 5.72
N PHE A 107 7.03 -8.13 5.16
CA PHE A 107 7.88 -6.94 5.10
C PHE A 107 7.61 -6.01 6.29
N PHE A 108 8.63 -5.25 6.72
CA PHE A 108 8.53 -4.21 7.74
C PHE A 108 8.82 -2.84 7.13
N PRO A 109 8.22 -1.74 7.62
CA PRO A 109 8.57 -0.42 7.16
C PRO A 109 10.05 -0.14 7.45
N HIS A 110 10.77 0.46 6.50
CA HIS A 110 12.16 0.83 6.72
C HIS A 110 12.29 1.85 7.87
N SER A 111 13.42 1.81 8.59
CA SER A 111 13.68 2.71 9.73
C SER A 111 13.47 4.18 9.38
N ILE A 112 13.85 4.61 8.17
CA ILE A 112 13.64 5.98 7.67
C ILE A 112 12.16 6.41 7.68
N ILE A 113 11.24 5.49 7.37
CA ILE A 113 9.80 5.78 7.40
C ILE A 113 9.34 5.91 8.85
N LEU A 114 9.82 5.04 9.72
CA LEU A 114 9.50 5.08 11.15
C LEU A 114 10.08 6.33 11.83
N GLU A 115 11.31 6.70 11.51
CA GLU A 115 12.02 7.90 12.01
C GLU A 115 11.30 9.18 11.58
N ALA A 116 10.93 9.31 10.30
CA ALA A 116 10.19 10.47 9.82
C ALA A 116 8.81 10.63 10.49
N THR A 117 8.18 9.50 10.86
CA THR A 117 6.91 9.50 11.57
C THR A 117 7.12 9.85 13.05
N TYR A 118 8.16 9.29 13.68
CA TYR A 118 8.53 9.57 15.06
C TYR A 118 8.92 11.05 15.27
N GLU A 119 9.74 11.62 14.38
CA GLU A 119 10.10 13.05 14.43
C GLU A 119 8.87 13.96 14.36
N ALA A 120 7.88 13.61 13.52
CA ALA A 120 6.64 14.36 13.41
C ALA A 120 5.78 14.26 14.69
N MET A 121 5.69 13.07 15.29
CA MET A 121 5.00 12.85 16.57
C MET A 121 5.65 13.63 17.72
N VAL A 122 6.98 13.58 17.85
CA VAL A 122 7.71 14.31 18.89
C VAL A 122 7.53 15.82 18.73
N HIS A 123 7.58 16.35 17.50
CA HIS A 123 7.30 17.77 17.25
C HIS A 123 5.90 18.20 17.67
N LYS A 124 4.89 17.34 17.46
CA LYS A 124 3.50 17.61 17.86
C LYS A 124 3.37 17.65 19.39
N LEU A 125 3.94 16.67 20.09
CA LEU A 125 3.99 16.62 21.56
C LEU A 125 4.68 17.85 22.17
N ILE A 126 5.83 18.26 21.64
CA ILE A 126 6.55 19.45 22.13
C ILE A 126 5.69 20.70 21.98
N LYS A 127 5.00 20.89 20.85
CA LYS A 127 4.09 22.03 20.62
C LYS A 127 2.88 22.06 21.54
N GLU A 128 2.36 20.91 21.93
CA GLU A 128 1.23 20.81 22.85
C GLU A 128 1.63 21.10 24.31
N VAL A 129 2.84 20.70 24.72
CA VAL A 129 3.36 20.94 26.09
C VAL A 129 3.88 22.36 26.29
N THR A 130 4.33 23.05 25.23
CA THR A 130 4.84 24.43 25.29
C THR A 130 3.75 25.50 25.08
N ARG A 131 2.47 25.11 25.09
CA ARG A 131 1.31 26.00 24.95
C ARG A 131 0.66 26.24 26.30
#